data_AF-A0A537PKS5-F1
#
_entry.id   AF-A0A537PKS5-F1
#
_cell.length_a   1.000
_cell.length_b   1.000
_cell.length_c   1.000
_cell.angle_alpha   90.00
_cell.angle_beta   90.00
_cell.angle_gamma   90.00
#
_symmetry.space_group_name_H-M   'P 1'
#
loop_
_entity.id
_entity.type
_entity.pdbx_description
1 polymer ?
#
loop_
_entity_poly.entity_id
_entity_poly.type
_entity_poly.pdbx_seq_one_letter_code
_entity_poly.pdbx_strand_id
1 'polypeptide(L)'
;MADDTIIDIYCHIFPDKFFREMNRIAPRLGNIAARLRGVKKLFDLDERFREMDQFGDYREIISLPNPPIEDLAAGETGLNLARIGN
;
A
#
# COMPACT_ATOMS: atom_id res chain seq x y z
N MET A 1 -7.38 5.08 30.70
CA MET A 1 -7.21 5.88 29.46
C MET A 1 -8.20 5.28 28.50
N ALA A 2 -9.09 6.07 27.90
CA ALA A 2 -10.27 5.56 27.22
C ALA A 2 -9.92 4.46 26.21
N ASP A 3 -10.59 3.30 26.31
CA ASP A 3 -10.57 2.16 25.39
C ASP A 3 -11.26 2.51 24.05
N ASP A 4 -11.15 3.76 23.61
CA ASP A 4 -11.85 4.23 22.42
C ASP A 4 -11.14 3.68 21.18
N THR A 5 -11.89 2.99 20.33
CA THR A 5 -11.40 2.50 19.03
C THR A 5 -10.96 3.69 18.17
N ILE A 6 -9.72 3.65 17.67
CA ILE A 6 -9.21 4.60 16.68
C ILE A 6 -9.30 3.93 15.31
N ILE A 7 -9.92 4.61 14.34
CA ILE A 7 -10.02 4.14 12.96
C ILE A 7 -9.31 5.12 12.04
N ASP A 8 -8.19 4.69 11.48
CA ASP A 8 -7.47 5.40 10.43
C ASP A 8 -8.01 5.01 9.06
N ILE A 9 -8.55 6.01 8.35
CA ILE A 9 -9.17 5.85 7.04
C ILE A 9 -8.27 6.31 5.89
N TYR A 10 -7.03 6.72 6.18
CA TYR A 10 -6.09 7.24 5.19
C TYR A 10 -4.68 6.68 5.40
N CYS A 11 -4.59 5.36 5.28
CA CYS A 11 -3.35 4.61 5.37
C CYS A 11 -3.12 3.75 4.13
N HIS A 12 -1.85 3.49 3.83
CA HIS A 12 -1.46 2.82 2.60
C HIS A 12 -0.64 1.58 2.90
N ILE A 13 -0.86 0.52 2.13
CA ILE A 13 0.02 -0.65 2.07
C ILE A 13 0.47 -0.87 0.63
N PHE A 14 1.64 -1.47 0.46
CA PHE A 14 2.20 -1.74 -0.85
C PHE A 14 2.56 -3.22 -1.00
N PRO A 15 1.61 -4.07 -1.43
CA PRO A 15 1.85 -5.50 -1.58
C PRO A 15 2.99 -5.77 -2.57
N ASP A 16 3.92 -6.67 -2.23
CA ASP A 16 5.09 -6.98 -3.05
C ASP A 16 4.72 -7.48 -4.46
N LYS A 17 3.65 -8.28 -4.59
CA LYS A 17 3.15 -8.73 -5.89
C LYS A 17 2.67 -7.55 -6.76
N PHE A 18 1.88 -6.64 -6.18
CA PHE A 18 1.40 -5.45 -6.87
C PHE A 18 2.56 -4.55 -7.30
N PHE A 19 3.53 -4.32 -6.40
CA PHE A 19 4.75 -3.58 -6.70
C PHE A 19 5.53 -4.16 -7.88
N ARG A 20 5.72 -5.48 -7.92
CA ARG A 20 6.46 -6.15 -9.01
C ARG A 20 5.76 -5.98 -10.36
N GLU A 21 4.45 -6.18 -10.41
CA GLU A 21 3.69 -6.03 -11.67
C GLU A 21 3.62 -4.57 -12.11
N MET A 22 3.42 -3.64 -11.18
CA MET A 22 3.49 -2.19 -11.47
C MET A 22 4.83 -1.82 -12.13
N ASN A 23 5.96 -2.28 -11.58
CA ASN A 23 7.29 -1.97 -12.15
C ASN A 23 7.51 -2.60 -13.53
N ARG A 24 6.88 -3.73 -13.84
CA ARG A 24 6.94 -4.33 -15.18
C ARG A 24 6.17 -3.50 -16.21
N ILE A 25 5.00 -2.98 -15.82
CA ILE A 25 4.11 -2.21 -16.70
C ILE A 25 4.67 -0.81 -16.93
N ALA A 26 5.18 -0.16 -15.88
CA ALA A 26 5.62 1.23 -15.91
C ALA A 26 7.03 1.40 -15.29
N PRO A 27 8.09 0.89 -15.94
CA PRO A 27 9.46 0.89 -15.39
C PRO A 27 10.05 2.29 -15.17
N ARG A 28 9.49 3.33 -15.79
CA ARG A 28 9.93 4.73 -15.61
C ARG A 28 9.53 5.34 -14.26
N LEU A 29 8.73 4.64 -13.44
CA LEU A 29 8.38 5.06 -12.08
C LEU A 29 9.44 4.73 -11.02
N GLY A 30 10.64 4.32 -11.44
CA GLY A 30 11.74 3.88 -10.56
C GLY A 30 12.02 4.77 -9.35
N ASN A 31 11.77 6.09 -9.44
CA ASN A 31 11.95 7.03 -8.33
C ASN A 31 10.89 6.87 -7.20
N ILE A 32 9.62 6.61 -7.54
CA ILE A 32 8.55 6.41 -6.55
C ILE A 32 8.74 5.07 -5.86
N ALA A 33 9.05 4.03 -6.64
CA ALA A 33 9.39 2.71 -6.13
C ALA A 33 10.59 2.74 -5.16
N ALA A 34 11.64 3.51 -5.48
CA ALA A 34 12.80 3.68 -4.61
C ALA A 34 12.46 4.44 -3.31
N ARG A 35 11.62 5.48 -3.38
CA ARG A 35 11.20 6.26 -2.20
C ARG A 35 10.33 5.43 -1.26
N LEU A 36 9.38 4.66 -1.80
CA LEU A 36 8.46 3.86 -0.99
C LEU A 36 9.19 2.69 -0.30
N ARG A 37 10.21 2.09 -0.93
CA ARG A 37 11.04 1.05 -0.29
C ARG A 37 11.77 1.49 0.99
N GLY A 38 11.96 2.80 1.20
CA GLY A 38 12.50 3.33 2.46
C GLY A 38 11.54 3.17 3.65
N VAL A 39 10.25 2.98 3.40
CA VAL A 39 9.22 2.82 4.42
C VAL A 39 8.89 1.34 4.58
N LYS A 40 9.64 0.66 5.45
CA LYS A 40 9.51 -0.80 5.68
C LYS A 40 8.06 -1.26 5.93
N LYS A 41 7.30 -0.48 6.71
CA LYS A 41 5.92 -0.78 7.13
C LYS A 41 4.87 -0.73 6.01
N LEU A 42 5.24 -0.25 4.81
CA LEU A 42 4.39 -0.39 3.63
C LEU A 42 4.38 -1.83 3.10
N PHE A 43 5.44 -2.60 3.33
CA PHE A 43 5.64 -3.93 2.76
C PHE A 43 5.66 -5.04 3.83
N ASP A 44 6.09 -4.71 5.05
CA ASP A 44 6.19 -5.63 6.19
C ASP A 44 5.03 -5.39 7.15
N LEU A 45 4.02 -6.27 7.10
CA LEU A 45 2.83 -6.18 7.95
C LEU A 45 3.16 -6.52 9.41
N ASP A 46 4.14 -7.36 9.69
CA ASP A 46 4.51 -7.70 11.08
C ASP A 46 5.09 -6.47 11.79
N GLU A 47 5.94 -5.71 11.10
CA GLU A 47 6.46 -4.44 11.61
C GLU A 47 5.37 -3.39 11.77
N ARG A 48 4.41 -3.36 10.86
CA ARG A 48 3.25 -2.47 10.93
C ARG A 48 2.39 -2.77 12.15
N PHE A 49 2.01 -4.03 12.35
CA PHE A 49 1.20 -4.45 13.49
C PHE A 49 1.90 -4.17 14.83
N ARG A 50 3.21 -4.39 14.94
CA ARG A 50 3.99 -4.03 16.14
C ARG A 50 3.92 -2.55 16.52
N GLU A 51 3.78 -1.66 15.54
CA GLU A 51 3.56 -0.23 15.81
C GLU A 51 2.10 0.04 16.16
N MET A 52 1.15 -0.55 15.44
CA MET A 52 -0.28 -0.40 15.72
C MET A 52 -0.63 -0.82 17.15
N ASP A 53 -0.02 -1.89 17.66
CA ASP A 53 -0.21 -2.38 19.04
C ASP A 53 0.13 -1.35 20.12
N GLN A 54 0.92 -0.31 19.79
CA GLN A 54 1.26 0.78 20.72
C GLN A 54 0.11 1.77 20.92
N PHE A 55 -0.94 1.71 20.10
CA PHE A 55 -2.06 2.66 20.09
C PHE A 55 -3.39 2.08 20.58
N GLY A 56 -3.42 0.86 21.14
CA GLY A 56 -4.64 0.23 21.66
C GLY A 56 -5.49 -0.40 20.57
N ASP A 57 -6.83 -0.20 20.58
CA ASP A 57 -7.74 -0.69 19.52
C ASP A 57 -7.66 0.20 18.26
N TYR A 58 -6.47 0.24 17.66
CA TYR A 58 -6.17 0.97 16.44
C TYR A 58 -6.44 0.11 15.20
N ARG A 59 -7.30 0.60 14.32
CA ARG A 59 -7.74 -0.10 13.10
C ARG A 59 -7.49 0.75 11.88
N GLU A 60 -7.32 0.09 10.76
CA GLU A 60 -6.92 0.73 9.51
C GLU A 60 -7.82 0.28 8.36
N ILE A 61 -8.33 1.26 7.59
CA ILE A 61 -8.91 1.03 6.27
C ILE A 61 -7.80 1.33 5.25
N ILE A 62 -7.19 0.25 4.76
CA ILE A 62 -6.02 0.30 3.89
C ILE A 62 -6.37 0.68 2.45
N SER A 63 -5.42 1.33 1.78
CA SER A 63 -5.47 1.71 0.37
C SER A 63 -4.14 1.47 -0.35
N LEU A 64 -4.14 1.45 -1.67
CA LEU A 64 -2.91 1.39 -2.47
C LEU A 64 -2.29 2.80 -2.60
N PRO A 65 -0.95 2.93 -2.58
CA PRO A 65 -0.28 4.22 -2.71
C PRO A 65 -0.39 4.78 -4.12
N ASN A 66 -0.14 6.09 -4.26
CA ASN A 66 0.05 6.72 -5.56
C ASN A 66 1.27 6.17 -6.31
N PRO A 67 1.26 6.18 -7.66
CA PRO A 67 0.17 6.69 -8.51
C PRO A 67 -1.02 5.72 -8.61
N PRO A 68 -2.24 6.21 -8.90
CA PRO A 68 -3.41 5.37 -9.10
C PRO A 68 -3.26 4.52 -10.38
N ILE A 69 -4.02 3.44 -10.49
CA ILE A 69 -3.85 2.42 -11.55
C ILE A 69 -4.12 2.99 -12.94
N GLU A 70 -5.08 3.91 -13.05
CA GLU A 70 -5.45 4.59 -14.29
C GLU A 70 -4.32 5.46 -14.86
N ASP A 71 -3.40 5.93 -14.03
CA ASP A 71 -2.20 6.65 -14.47
C ASP A 71 -1.12 5.69 -15.00
N LEU A 72 -1.20 4.41 -14.64
CA LEU A 72 -0.23 3.37 -14.97
C LEU A 72 -0.60 2.61 -16.25
N ALA A 73 -1.87 2.26 -16.38
CA ALA A 73 -2.37 1.40 -17.45
C ALA A 73 -3.87 1.54 -17.67
N ALA A 74 -4.29 1.32 -18.92
CA ALA A 74 -5.69 1.27 -19.32
C ALA A 74 -6.11 -0.16 -19.72
N GLY A 75 -7.41 -0.36 -19.87
CA GLY A 75 -7.99 -1.60 -20.40
C GLY A 75 -7.65 -2.84 -19.55
N GLU A 76 -7.38 -3.96 -20.22
CA GLU A 76 -7.13 -5.25 -19.56
C GLU A 76 -5.92 -5.21 -18.62
N THR A 77 -4.87 -4.46 -18.97
CA THR A 77 -3.68 -4.33 -18.12
C THR A 77 -4.01 -3.65 -16.79
N GLY A 78 -4.78 -2.55 -16.82
CA GLY A 78 -5.23 -1.87 -15.60
C GLY A 78 -6.17 -2.74 -14.75
N LEU A 79 -7.10 -3.45 -15.40
CA LEU A 79 -8.00 -4.40 -14.71
C LEU A 79 -7.23 -5.53 -14.01
N ASN A 80 -6.22 -6.10 -14.67
CA ASN A 80 -5.39 -7.13 -14.07
C ASN A 80 -4.56 -6.58 -12.90
N LEU A 81 -4.01 -5.37 -13.01
CA LEU A 81 -3.29 -4.73 -11.93
C LEU A 81 -4.19 -4.45 -10.72
N ALA A 82 -5.44 -4.02 -10.94
CA ALA A 82 -6.42 -3.83 -9.87
C ALA A 82 -6.77 -5.15 -9.16
N ARG A 83 -6.93 -6.25 -9.90
CA ARG A 83 -7.14 -7.60 -9.32
C ARG A 83 -5.95 -8.11 -8.51
N ILE A 84 -4.73 -7.65 -8.80
CA ILE A 84 -3.54 -8.02 -8.02
C ILE A 84 -3.45 -7.22 -6.72
N GLY A 85 -3.95 -5.98 -6.72
CA GLY A 85 -3.93 -5.08 -5.56
C GLY A 85 -5.04 -5.34 -4.55
N ASN A 86 -6.14 -5.97 -4.97
CA ASN A 86 -7.24 -6.45 -4.12
C ASN A 86 -6.99 -7.87 -3.62
#